data_AF-A0A830BPR0-F1
#
_entry.id   AF-A0A830BPR0-F1
#
_cell.length_a   1.000
_cell.length_b   1.000
_cell.length_c   1.000
_cell.angle_alpha   90.00
_cell.angle_beta   90.00
_cell.angle_gamma   90.00
#
_symmetry.space_group_name_H-M   'P 1'
#
loop_
_entity.id
_entity.type
_entity.pdbx_description
1 polymer ?
#
loop_
_entity_poly.entity_id
_entity_poly.type
_entity_poly.pdbx_seq_one_letter_code
_entity_poly.pdbx_strand_id
1 'polypeptide(L)'
;FTISRNRYDRVRVGLNVPKHDGLYEQKVELLDRHRTPSVKDVNEFFSSSGNLFTIRNVKNGTKNGKGIPQSARAFCRVLICDSMREINDLAIEAEGSDGRLARFPLKDGKRDIEAHRYLLSEISRLIEEYNEYIELLVSGKSVLSKRKMIPILD
;
A
#
# COMPACT_ATOMS: atom_id res chain seq x y z
N PHE A 1 -23.39 15.29 5.84
CA PHE A 1 -22.84 15.82 7.11
C PHE A 1 -21.48 15.20 7.35
N THR A 2 -20.57 15.89 8.04
CA THR A 2 -19.30 15.31 8.51
C THR A 2 -19.42 15.00 10.00
N ILE A 3 -18.80 13.91 10.45
CA ILE A 3 -18.77 13.53 11.87
C ILE A 3 -17.37 13.82 12.40
N SER A 4 -17.27 14.68 13.40
CA SER A 4 -15.99 14.94 14.06
C SER A 4 -15.52 13.68 14.82
N ARG A 5 -14.21 13.38 14.75
CA ARG A 5 -13.58 12.24 15.45
C ARG A 5 -14.26 10.89 15.16
N ASN A 6 -14.65 10.67 13.91
CA ASN A 6 -15.30 9.45 13.49
C ASN A 6 -14.35 8.25 13.60
N ARG A 7 -14.66 7.33 14.53
CA ARG A 7 -13.91 6.08 14.74
C ARG A 7 -13.93 5.13 13.54
N TYR A 8 -14.82 5.35 12.58
CA TYR A 8 -14.91 4.58 11.35
C TYR A 8 -14.21 5.25 10.17
N ASP A 9 -13.46 6.35 10.39
CA ASP A 9 -12.68 6.99 9.35
C ASP A 9 -11.68 6.00 8.73
N ARG A 10 -11.63 6.06 7.39
CA ARG A 10 -10.75 5.24 6.56
C ARG A 10 -10.13 6.12 5.51
N VAL A 11 -8.86 5.85 5.20
CA VAL A 11 -8.15 6.44 4.06
C VAL A 11 -7.73 5.33 3.12
N ARG A 12 -7.71 5.62 1.83
CA ARG A 12 -7.20 4.70 0.81
C ARG A 12 -5.83 5.19 0.34
N VAL A 13 -4.83 4.31 0.40
CA VAL A 13 -3.46 4.57 -0.04
C VAL A 13 -3.19 3.72 -1.28
N GLY A 14 -2.93 4.38 -2.40
CA GLY A 14 -2.52 3.71 -3.63
C GLY A 14 -1.01 3.51 -3.63
N LEU A 15 -0.57 2.28 -3.85
CA LEU A 15 0.84 1.95 -4.09
C LEU A 15 0.97 1.38 -5.50
N ASN A 16 2.15 1.42 -6.11
CA ASN A 16 2.36 0.77 -7.41
C ASN A 16 3.78 0.22 -7.48
N VAL A 17 3.98 -0.85 -8.26
CA VAL A 17 5.32 -1.27 -8.64
C VAL A 17 5.86 -0.27 -9.67
N PRO A 18 7.01 0.38 -9.44
CA PRO A 18 7.58 1.31 -10.41
C PRO A 18 7.88 0.60 -11.73
N LYS A 19 7.40 1.12 -12.87
CA LYS A 19 7.60 0.50 -14.20
C LYS A 19 9.07 0.34 -14.61
N HIS A 20 9.96 1.14 -14.02
CA HIS A 20 11.41 1.10 -14.26
C HIS A 20 12.16 0.23 -13.25
N ASP A 21 11.47 -0.50 -12.38
CA ASP A 21 12.07 -1.47 -11.47
C ASP A 21 12.65 -2.64 -12.27
N GLY A 22 13.91 -3.00 -12.01
CA GLY A 22 14.59 -4.08 -12.73
C GLY A 22 13.96 -5.46 -12.52
N LEU A 23 13.11 -5.61 -11.50
CA LEU A 23 12.36 -6.83 -11.18
C LEU A 23 10.84 -6.62 -11.35
N TYR A 24 10.42 -5.62 -12.14
CA TYR A 24 9.03 -5.24 -12.30
C TYR A 24 8.12 -6.44 -12.62
N GLU A 25 8.47 -7.21 -13.66
CA GLU A 25 7.67 -8.33 -14.12
C GLU A 25 7.50 -9.39 -13.03
N GLN A 26 8.57 -9.72 -12.31
CA GLN A 26 8.54 -10.77 -11.29
C GLN A 26 7.82 -10.32 -10.03
N LYS A 27 7.93 -9.04 -9.66
CA LYS A 27 7.14 -8.45 -8.57
C LYS A 27 5.66 -8.47 -8.91
N VAL A 28 5.29 -8.09 -10.14
CA VAL A 28 3.89 -8.11 -10.60
C VAL A 28 3.35 -9.54 -10.66
N GLU A 29 4.12 -10.48 -11.22
CA GLU A 29 3.73 -11.89 -11.31
C GLU A 29 3.51 -12.51 -9.93
N LEU A 30 4.43 -12.28 -8.98
CA LEU A 30 4.30 -12.77 -7.61
C LEU A 30 3.04 -12.19 -6.94
N LEU A 31 2.79 -10.89 -7.09
CA LEU A 31 1.62 -10.24 -6.52
C LEU A 31 0.31 -10.77 -7.11
N ASP A 32 0.28 -11.06 -8.41
CA ASP A 32 -0.90 -11.60 -9.08
C ASP A 32 -1.16 -13.07 -8.66
N ARG A 33 -0.10 -13.89 -8.62
CA ARG A 33 -0.18 -15.30 -8.17
C ARG A 33 -0.75 -15.44 -6.76
N HIS A 34 -0.37 -14.53 -5.85
CA HIS A 34 -0.81 -14.54 -4.45
C HIS A 34 -1.99 -13.60 -4.17
N ARG A 35 -2.67 -13.13 -5.22
CA ARG A 35 -3.91 -12.37 -5.07
C ARG A 35 -4.97 -13.28 -4.46
N THR A 36 -5.26 -13.09 -3.17
CA THR A 36 -6.28 -13.91 -2.51
C THR A 36 -7.61 -13.74 -3.23
N PRO A 37 -8.28 -14.83 -3.65
CA PRO A 37 -9.65 -14.76 -4.11
C PRO A 37 -10.47 -14.07 -3.03
N SER A 38 -11.23 -13.04 -3.42
CA SER A 38 -12.21 -12.40 -2.56
C SER A 38 -13.17 -13.47 -2.07
N VAL A 39 -12.95 -14.01 -0.87
CA VAL A 39 -13.93 -14.86 -0.20
C VAL A 39 -15.21 -14.04 -0.15
N LYS A 40 -16.30 -14.61 -0.69
CA LYS A 40 -17.67 -14.08 -0.57
C LYS A 40 -18.04 -14.02 0.91
N ASP A 41 -17.56 -12.99 1.62
CA ASP A 41 -18.27 -12.24 2.66
C ASP A 41 -17.35 -11.25 3.37
N VAL A 42 -17.89 -10.04 3.55
CA VAL A 42 -17.40 -8.90 4.35
C VAL A 42 -16.21 -8.09 3.78
N ASN A 43 -16.57 -7.22 2.83
CA ASN A 43 -15.82 -6.12 2.20
C ASN A 43 -14.97 -6.48 0.97
N GLU A 44 -15.55 -6.19 -0.19
CA GLU A 44 -14.84 -5.83 -1.42
C GLU A 44 -13.73 -4.81 -1.11
N PHE A 45 -12.48 -5.26 -1.07
CA PHE A 45 -11.30 -4.37 -1.00
C PHE A 45 -10.34 -4.54 -2.18
N PHE A 46 -10.70 -5.37 -3.16
CA PHE A 46 -9.93 -5.55 -4.39
C PHE A 46 -10.80 -5.31 -5.63
N SER A 47 -11.43 -4.13 -5.72
CA SER A 47 -12.03 -3.68 -6.98
C SER A 47 -10.92 -3.52 -8.03
N SER A 48 -11.28 -3.68 -9.32
CA SER A 48 -10.46 -3.84 -10.53
C SER A 48 -9.37 -2.78 -10.85
N SER A 49 -8.99 -1.93 -9.90
CA SER A 49 -7.90 -0.96 -9.94
C SER A 49 -6.86 -1.39 -8.88
N GLY A 50 -6.15 -2.48 -9.16
CA GLY A 50 -5.25 -3.16 -8.21
C GLY A 50 -4.25 -2.21 -7.56
N ASN A 51 -3.96 -2.44 -6.27
CA ASN A 51 -2.99 -1.72 -5.40
C ASN A 51 -3.53 -0.58 -4.51
N LEU A 52 -4.83 -0.55 -4.20
CA LEU A 52 -5.41 0.44 -3.29
C LEU A 52 -5.74 -0.14 -1.92
N PHE A 53 -5.01 0.31 -0.88
CA PHE A 53 -5.09 -0.25 0.47
C PHE A 53 -5.89 0.65 1.40
N THR A 54 -6.80 0.07 2.18
CA THR A 54 -7.59 0.84 3.15
C THR A 54 -6.94 0.82 4.53
N ILE A 55 -6.47 1.98 5.00
CA ILE A 55 -5.99 2.17 6.36
C ILE A 55 -7.13 2.74 7.19
N ARG A 56 -7.38 2.13 8.34
CA ARG A 56 -8.43 2.56 9.29
C ARG A 56 -7.92 2.51 10.71
N ASN A 57 -8.60 3.24 11.59
CA ASN A 57 -8.42 3.05 13.02
C ASN A 57 -8.87 1.64 13.41
N VAL A 58 -8.03 0.93 14.17
CA VAL A 58 -8.33 -0.38 14.73
C VAL A 58 -8.27 -0.30 16.25
N LYS A 59 -9.15 -1.01 16.93
CA LYS A 59 -9.03 -1.18 18.38
C LYS A 59 -7.91 -2.17 18.67
N ASN A 60 -6.96 -1.79 19.54
CA ASN A 60 -5.95 -2.70 20.08
C ASN A 60 -6.03 -2.69 21.60
N GLY A 61 -6.81 -3.61 22.18
CA GLY A 61 -7.08 -3.63 23.62
C GLY A 61 -7.74 -2.32 24.11
N THR A 62 -7.13 -1.68 25.11
CA THR A 62 -7.56 -0.38 25.66
C THR A 62 -7.10 0.83 24.84
N LYS A 63 -6.24 0.66 23.83
CA LYS A 63 -5.71 1.75 22.99
C LYS A 63 -6.25 1.65 21.57
N ASN A 64 -6.52 2.79 20.95
CA ASN A 64 -6.75 2.84 19.50
C ASN A 64 -5.40 2.79 18.79
N GLY A 65 -5.21 1.82 17.89
CA GLY A 65 -4.06 1.73 17.00
C GLY A 65 -4.45 2.03 15.55
N LYS A 66 -3.46 2.20 14.68
CA LYS A 66 -3.66 2.22 13.23
C LYS A 66 -3.20 0.88 12.69
N GLY A 67 -4.12 0.07 12.17
CA GLY A 67 -3.81 -1.26 11.66
C GLY A 67 -3.42 -1.14 10.21
N ILE A 68 -2.19 -1.53 9.87
CA ILE A 68 -1.77 -1.67 8.47
C ILE A 68 -2.31 -3.00 7.95
N PRO A 69 -3.09 -3.02 6.85
CA PRO A 69 -3.60 -4.26 6.28
C PRO A 69 -2.45 -5.22 5.93
N GLN A 70 -2.66 -6.53 6.13
CA GLN A 70 -1.68 -7.55 5.73
C GLN A 70 -1.31 -7.40 4.25
N SER A 71 -2.28 -7.12 3.37
CA SER A 71 -2.05 -6.91 1.95
C SER A 71 -1.13 -5.72 1.66
N ALA A 72 -1.23 -4.63 2.41
CA ALA A 72 -0.33 -3.47 2.27
C ALA A 72 1.10 -3.83 2.71
N ARG A 73 1.25 -4.58 3.80
CA ARG A 73 2.56 -5.08 4.26
C ARG A 73 3.20 -6.02 3.23
N ALA A 74 2.41 -6.94 2.68
CA ALA A 74 2.84 -7.85 1.63
C ALA A 74 3.31 -7.08 0.39
N PHE A 75 2.53 -6.11 -0.05
CA PHE A 75 2.88 -5.28 -1.20
C PHE A 75 4.22 -4.55 -0.99
N CYS A 76 4.38 -3.87 0.15
CA CYS A 76 5.62 -3.15 0.44
C CYS A 76 6.84 -4.08 0.54
N ARG A 77 6.67 -5.30 1.08
CA ARG A 77 7.75 -6.29 1.10
C ARG A 77 8.18 -6.71 -0.29
N VAL A 78 7.24 -6.94 -1.20
CA VAL A 78 7.56 -7.24 -2.60
C VAL A 78 8.22 -6.05 -3.28
N LEU A 79 7.77 -4.82 -3.00
CA LEU A 79 8.36 -3.61 -3.60
C LEU A 79 9.82 -3.43 -3.25
N ILE A 80 10.21 -3.66 -1.99
CA ILE A 80 11.60 -3.42 -1.56
C ILE A 80 12.58 -4.50 -2.02
N CYS A 81 12.10 -5.65 -2.52
CA CYS A 81 12.97 -6.72 -3.01
C CYS A 81 13.93 -6.17 -4.07
N ASP A 82 15.22 -6.44 -3.89
CA ASP A 82 16.29 -5.97 -4.78
C ASP A 82 16.90 -7.09 -5.62
N SER A 83 16.50 -8.33 -5.35
CA SER A 83 17.01 -9.50 -6.03
C SER A 83 15.95 -10.59 -6.20
N MET A 84 16.14 -11.43 -7.22
CA MET A 84 15.27 -12.59 -7.47
C MET A 84 15.26 -13.57 -6.28
N ARG A 85 16.39 -13.67 -5.57
CA ARG A 85 16.51 -14.50 -4.36
C ARG A 85 15.45 -14.11 -3.34
N GLU A 86 15.30 -12.82 -3.05
CA GLU A 86 14.34 -12.35 -2.05
C GLU A 86 12.89 -12.54 -2.49
N ILE A 87 12.59 -12.34 -3.78
CA ILE A 87 11.26 -12.63 -4.35
C ILE A 87 10.92 -14.11 -4.14
N ASN A 88 11.88 -15.01 -4.41
CA ASN A 88 11.71 -16.44 -4.18
C ASN A 88 11.58 -16.77 -2.69
N ASP A 89 12.37 -16.13 -1.82
CA ASP A 89 12.27 -16.32 -0.37
C ASP A 89 10.86 -15.94 0.16
N LEU A 90 10.25 -14.88 -0.41
CA LEU A 90 8.86 -14.51 -0.10
C LEU A 90 7.84 -15.58 -0.56
N ALA A 91 8.04 -16.16 -1.74
CA ALA A 91 7.19 -17.24 -2.25
C ALA A 91 7.29 -18.49 -1.37
N ILE A 92 8.51 -18.90 -1.01
CA ILE A 92 8.77 -20.04 -0.12
C ILE A 92 8.13 -19.82 1.26
N GLU A 93 8.21 -18.60 1.82
CA GLU A 93 7.53 -18.27 3.08
C GLU A 93 6.01 -18.42 2.98
N ALA A 94 5.42 -17.97 1.86
CA ALA A 94 3.98 -18.09 1.62
C ALA A 94 3.56 -19.56 1.50
N GLU A 95 4.30 -20.36 0.73
CA GLU A 95 4.06 -21.80 0.56
C GLU A 95 4.19 -22.58 1.86
N GLY A 96 5.14 -22.19 2.73
CA GLY A 96 5.31 -22.79 4.06
C GLY A 96 4.26 -22.39 5.10
N SER A 97 3.28 -21.53 4.74
CA SER A 97 2.23 -21.05 5.63
C SER A 97 0.83 -21.24 5.03
N ASP A 98 -0.05 -20.23 5.08
CA ASP A 98 -1.41 -20.31 4.54
C ASP A 98 -1.51 -19.85 3.07
N GLY A 99 -0.38 -19.83 2.35
CA GLY A 99 -0.26 -19.37 0.96
C GLY A 99 -0.26 -17.84 0.81
N ARG A 100 -0.41 -17.08 1.91
CA ARG A 100 -0.49 -15.62 1.87
C ARG A 100 0.89 -14.99 2.05
N LEU A 101 1.23 -14.05 1.16
CA LEU A 101 2.42 -13.22 1.30
C LEU A 101 2.40 -12.43 2.62
N ALA A 102 3.60 -12.29 3.19
CA ALA A 102 3.89 -11.51 4.39
C ALA A 102 2.94 -11.79 5.57
N ARG A 103 2.64 -13.09 5.78
CA ARG A 103 1.90 -13.53 6.95
C ARG A 103 2.71 -13.36 8.23
N PHE A 104 4.00 -13.66 8.16
CA PHE A 104 4.97 -13.53 9.24
C PHE A 104 6.12 -12.62 8.78
N PRO A 105 6.82 -11.90 9.68
CA PRO A 105 8.01 -11.15 9.28
C PRO A 105 9.05 -12.06 8.61
N LEU A 106 9.81 -11.51 7.65
CA LEU A 106 11.00 -12.21 7.13
C LEU A 106 11.92 -12.57 8.29
N LYS A 107 12.73 -13.62 8.11
CA LYS A 107 13.84 -13.92 9.02
C LYS A 107 14.76 -12.71 9.21
N ASP A 108 14.89 -11.89 8.16
CA ASP A 108 15.56 -10.60 8.24
C ASP A 108 14.59 -9.47 8.61
N GLY A 109 14.61 -9.09 9.89
CA GLY A 109 13.83 -7.96 10.40
C GLY A 109 14.20 -6.61 9.77
N LYS A 110 15.39 -6.45 9.16
CA LYS A 110 15.77 -5.21 8.49
C LYS A 110 14.90 -4.93 7.27
N ARG A 111 14.61 -5.96 6.47
CA ARG A 111 13.72 -5.83 5.30
C ARG A 111 12.30 -5.48 5.71
N ASP A 112 11.81 -6.02 6.83
CA ASP A 112 10.50 -5.61 7.34
C ASP A 112 10.49 -4.12 7.75
N ILE A 113 11.55 -3.64 8.41
CA ILE A 113 11.70 -2.20 8.73
C ILE A 113 11.75 -1.34 7.46
N GLU A 114 12.47 -1.76 6.43
CA GLU A 114 12.55 -1.04 5.15
C GLU A 114 11.21 -0.98 4.43
N ALA A 115 10.45 -2.07 4.41
CA ALA A 115 9.10 -2.09 3.83
C ALA A 115 8.15 -1.11 4.57
N HIS A 116 8.25 -1.02 5.90
CA HIS A 116 7.47 -0.06 6.67
C HIS A 116 7.96 1.39 6.47
N ARG A 117 9.27 1.63 6.33
CA ARG A 117 9.82 2.94 5.99
C ARG A 117 9.37 3.41 4.61
N TYR A 118 9.33 2.51 3.63
CA TYR A 118 8.79 2.80 2.30
C TYR A 118 7.32 3.24 2.39
N LEU A 119 6.48 2.47 3.11
CA LEU A 119 5.07 2.82 3.29
C LEU A 119 4.90 4.18 3.98
N LEU A 120 5.70 4.45 5.00
CA LEU A 120 5.69 5.74 5.69
C LEU A 120 6.05 6.88 4.74
N SER A 121 7.07 6.71 3.89
CA SER A 121 7.48 7.69 2.89
C SER A 121 6.33 8.01 1.92
N GLU A 122 5.63 7.00 1.39
CA GLU A 122 4.50 7.23 0.48
C GLU A 122 3.33 7.94 1.16
N ILE A 123 3.02 7.58 2.41
CA ILE A 123 1.97 8.26 3.17
C ILE A 123 2.35 9.71 3.44
N SER A 124 3.60 9.98 3.84
CA SER A 124 4.08 11.34 4.08
C SER A 124 4.03 12.19 2.81
N ARG A 125 4.48 11.64 1.67
CA ARG A 125 4.39 12.30 0.36
C ARG A 125 2.95 12.67 0.01
N LEU A 126 2.00 11.76 0.23
CA LEU A 126 0.58 12.04 0.01
C LEU A 126 0.08 13.15 0.94
N ILE A 127 0.45 13.12 2.22
CA ILE A 127 0.06 14.16 3.18
C ILE A 127 0.55 15.54 2.73
N GLU A 128 1.81 15.65 2.31
CA GLU A 128 2.40 16.88 1.80
C GLU A 128 1.65 17.39 0.56
N GLU A 129 1.43 16.51 -0.42
CA GLU A 129 0.68 16.82 -1.64
C GLU A 129 -0.73 17.36 -1.32
N TYR A 130 -1.47 16.70 -0.43
CA TYR A 130 -2.81 17.18 -0.03
C TYR A 130 -2.78 18.47 0.79
N ASN A 131 -1.76 18.68 1.63
CA ASN A 131 -1.61 19.94 2.37
C ASN A 131 -1.42 21.12 1.41
N GLU A 132 -0.57 20.97 0.39
CA GLU A 132 -0.40 22.00 -0.65
C GLU A 132 -1.72 22.32 -1.36
N TYR A 133 -2.52 21.30 -1.71
CA TYR A 133 -3.84 21.51 -2.31
C TYR A 133 -4.81 22.22 -1.37
N ILE A 134 -4.82 21.88 -0.08
CA ILE A 134 -5.67 22.55 0.92
C ILE A 134 -5.28 24.02 1.04
N GLU A 135 -3.98 24.34 1.10
CA GLU A 135 -3.50 25.72 1.17
C GLU A 135 -3.87 26.53 -0.08
N LEU A 136 -3.76 25.94 -1.27
CA LEU A 136 -4.18 26.57 -2.53
C LEU A 136 -5.69 26.90 -2.53
N LEU A 137 -6.52 25.97 -2.06
CA LEU A 137 -7.96 26.16 -1.95
C LEU A 137 -8.32 27.26 -0.93
N VAL A 138 -7.68 27.26 0.23
CA VAL A 138 -7.90 28.27 1.28
C VAL A 138 -7.44 29.65 0.85
N SER A 139 -6.34 29.74 0.09
CA SER A 139 -5.79 31.00 -0.43
C SER A 139 -6.61 31.60 -1.58
N GLY A 140 -7.65 30.91 -2.09
CA GLY A 140 -8.45 31.39 -3.23
C GLY A 140 -7.68 31.48 -4.56
N LYS A 141 -6.52 30.82 -4.66
CA LYS A 141 -5.70 30.80 -5.90
C LYS A 141 -6.22 29.71 -6.83
N SER A 142 -6.43 30.03 -8.11
CA SER A 142 -6.95 29.07 -9.09
C SER A 142 -6.00 27.89 -9.31
N VAL A 143 -6.52 26.66 -9.29
CA VAL A 143 -5.78 25.39 -9.50
C VAL A 143 -5.27 25.20 -10.95
N LEU A 144 -5.52 26.17 -11.83
CA LEU A 144 -5.17 26.10 -13.25
C LEU A 144 -3.72 26.53 -13.50
N SER A 145 -2.75 25.62 -13.28
CA SER A 145 -1.45 25.71 -14.00
C SER A 145 -0.57 24.45 -13.95
N LYS A 146 -0.81 23.44 -13.11
CA LYS A 146 0.14 22.32 -12.98
C LYS A 146 -0.47 20.93 -13.11
N ARG A 147 -1.32 20.70 -14.11
CA ARG A 147 -1.41 19.35 -14.70
C ARG A 147 -0.17 19.14 -15.58
N LYS A 148 0.93 18.66 -15.01
CA LYS A 148 1.86 17.87 -15.83
C LYS A 148 1.07 16.62 -16.22
N MET A 149 0.60 16.60 -17.46
CA MET A 149 0.09 15.39 -18.10
C MET A 149 1.11 14.28 -17.86
N ILE A 150 0.70 13.25 -17.12
CA ILE A 150 1.38 11.97 -17.15
C ILE A 150 1.09 11.43 -18.56
N PRO A 151 2.10 11.23 -19.43
CA PRO A 151 1.84 10.66 -20.73
C PRO A 151 1.38 9.23 -20.52
N ILE A 152 0.14 8.96 -20.96
CA ILE A 152 -0.28 7.61 -21.32
C ILE A 152 0.49 7.32 -22.61
N LEU A 153 1.51 6.48 -22.53
CA LEU A 153 2.11 5.83 -23.70
C LEU A 153 1.59 4.40 -23.71
N ASP A 154 1.02 4.06 -24.87
CA ASP A 154 0.45 2.77 -25.26
C ASP A 154 1.40 1.59 -25.04
#